data_AF-A0AAV4AJ84-F1
#
_entry.id   AF-A0AAV4AJ84-F1
#
_cell.length_a   1.000
_cell.length_b   1.000
_cell.length_c   1.000
_cell.angle_alpha   90.00
_cell.angle_beta   90.00
_cell.angle_gamma   90.00
#
_symmetry.space_group_name_H-M   'P 1'
#
loop_
_entity.id
_entity.type
_entity.pdbx_description
1 polymer ?
#
loop_
_entity_poly.entity_id
_entity_poly.type
_entity_poly.pdbx_seq_one_letter_code
_entity_poly.pdbx_strand_id
1 'polypeptide(L)'
;MDSENFGGENDNQASSSFMSHIRQGSIAFSLKSQDIIDAMHPETGTSKVIWGFCRGEPLTDTGKRIQLLKILSLTLLPILGLWAFTVYSLSYSIQGKSDIEQTQYAVKFSVEIGRFLDRIQRERDMSVLYLSILGPETKTFLMNEYLLTDRAVQELSDWPVNDDFSNIFQSKKAFKKYLQDHRNQLDPNNYDIYVEMDFYNSLIGRFVEWMYGAIKESNQASIWKILVAYQKIVTGMEHVGIERSLGTVFYVEGGFPTQSIYERYNMRVTSFKANYRSAVLYSQIVDPIFQEGVTSTGTNLTAVIQSFRYEMQNAMRTDASITRGQYWFDNMTLYLDTLLIIQQDLANLINEELQNIIDIEENNLVISSCFLVIVFLMCPLVIYTVEALTSDIQKYAIALVDKTKELAKEGRKTDSLLYQMVPRPVADKLKLKKDVDAEYFKSVTILLSEIMGFNKICYKV
;
A
#
# COMPACT_ATOMS: atom_id res chain seq x y z
N MET A 1 -62.88 30.31 -24.71
CA MET A 1 -62.87 28.86 -24.89
C MET A 1 -62.26 28.27 -23.64
N ASP A 2 -63.19 27.94 -22.74
CA ASP A 2 -63.28 26.68 -22.00
C ASP A 2 -62.12 26.38 -21.03
N SER A 3 -62.28 26.68 -19.74
CA SER A 3 -63.01 25.88 -18.74
C SER A 3 -62.38 24.52 -18.47
N GLU A 4 -61.79 24.33 -17.29
CA GLU A 4 -62.35 23.40 -16.31
C GLU A 4 -61.69 23.57 -14.94
N ASN A 5 -62.51 23.30 -13.93
CA ASN A 5 -62.39 23.58 -12.52
C ASN A 5 -62.51 22.22 -11.82
N PHE A 6 -61.62 21.85 -10.90
CA PHE A 6 -61.93 20.86 -9.86
C PHE A 6 -60.92 20.92 -8.70
N GLY A 7 -61.46 21.07 -7.48
CA GLY A 7 -60.89 20.47 -6.26
C GLY A 7 -60.29 21.43 -5.23
N GLY A 8 -61.11 21.92 -4.29
CA GLY A 8 -60.67 22.14 -2.90
C GLY A 8 -60.28 20.79 -2.27
N GLU A 9 -59.52 20.71 -1.19
CA GLU A 9 -59.85 21.21 0.15
C GLU A 9 -58.67 20.83 1.09
N ASN A 10 -58.51 21.56 2.19
CA ASN A 10 -57.64 21.30 3.35
C ASN A 10 -56.16 21.68 3.28
N ASP A 11 -55.87 22.98 3.49
CA ASP A 11 -54.67 23.43 4.19
C ASP A 11 -54.90 24.82 4.78
N ASN A 12 -55.74 24.93 5.82
CA ASN A 12 -55.84 26.16 6.62
C ASN A 12 -56.46 25.96 8.01
N GLN A 13 -56.12 24.84 8.67
CA GLN A 13 -56.50 24.62 10.07
C GLN A 13 -55.37 24.04 10.93
N ALA A 14 -54.11 24.34 10.58
CA ALA A 14 -52.93 23.99 11.36
C ALA A 14 -52.01 25.17 11.70
N SER A 15 -52.37 26.41 11.33
CA SER A 15 -51.54 27.61 11.60
C SER A 15 -52.13 28.63 12.58
N SER A 16 -53.34 28.42 13.09
CA SER A 16 -53.93 29.33 14.12
C SER A 16 -53.91 28.77 15.57
N SER A 17 -53.45 27.52 15.76
CA SER A 17 -53.33 26.90 17.10
C SER A 17 -51.93 27.02 17.72
N PHE A 18 -50.92 27.45 16.94
CA PHE A 18 -49.54 27.56 17.43
C PHE A 18 -49.16 28.98 17.91
N MET A 19 -50.03 29.98 17.68
CA MET A 19 -49.82 31.38 18.05
C MET A 19 -50.66 31.85 19.26
N SER A 20 -51.37 30.96 19.95
CA SER A 20 -52.18 31.30 21.13
C SER A 20 -51.66 30.72 22.46
N HIS A 21 -50.65 29.85 22.44
CA HIS A 21 -50.09 29.22 23.66
C HIS A 21 -48.75 29.79 24.15
N ILE A 22 -48.18 30.81 23.49
CA ILE A 22 -46.98 31.54 23.99
C ILE A 22 -47.41 32.87 24.63
N ARG A 23 -48.50 32.87 25.41
CA ARG A 23 -48.93 34.05 26.19
C ARG A 23 -49.18 33.77 27.68
N GLN A 24 -48.97 32.54 28.14
CA GLN A 24 -49.08 32.18 29.55
C GLN A 24 -47.96 31.21 29.92
N GLY A 25 -46.83 31.79 30.33
CA GLY A 25 -45.64 31.05 30.73
C GLY A 25 -44.56 31.99 31.23
N SER A 26 -44.94 33.03 31.98
CA SER A 26 -43.98 33.86 32.70
C SER A 26 -43.50 33.07 33.93
N ILE A 27 -42.62 32.09 33.70
CA ILE A 27 -41.72 31.64 34.75
C ILE A 27 -40.65 32.72 34.82
N ALA A 28 -40.88 33.69 35.70
CA ALA A 28 -39.89 34.64 36.13
C ALA A 28 -38.76 33.87 36.82
N PHE A 29 -37.81 33.35 36.04
CA PHE A 29 -36.50 32.98 36.55
C PHE A 29 -35.75 34.29 36.81
N SER A 30 -36.10 34.92 37.92
CA SER A 30 -35.32 36.00 38.50
C SER A 30 -34.01 35.40 39.00
N LEU A 31 -33.06 35.15 38.08
CA LEU A 31 -31.64 35.15 38.43
C LEU A 31 -31.39 36.51 39.06
N LYS A 32 -31.31 36.57 40.39
CA LYS A 32 -30.80 37.76 41.04
C LYS A 32 -29.42 37.96 40.46
N SER A 33 -29.14 39.17 39.96
CA SER A 33 -27.80 39.55 39.50
C SER A 33 -26.71 39.23 40.54
N GLN A 34 -27.11 39.11 41.82
CA GLN A 34 -26.30 38.66 42.94
C GLN A 34 -25.88 37.18 42.87
N ASP A 35 -26.73 36.26 42.42
CA ASP A 35 -26.42 34.82 42.37
C ASP A 35 -25.38 34.49 41.28
N ILE A 36 -25.33 35.32 40.22
CA ILE A 36 -24.32 35.24 39.15
C ILE A 36 -22.98 35.80 39.64
N ILE A 37 -23.00 36.85 40.47
CA ILE A 37 -21.81 37.47 41.07
C ILE A 37 -21.20 36.56 42.15
N ASP A 38 -22.03 35.96 43.01
CA ASP A 38 -21.58 35.09 44.10
C ASP A 38 -21.07 33.72 43.60
N ALA A 39 -21.54 33.27 42.43
CA ALA A 39 -20.96 32.11 41.73
C ALA A 39 -19.59 32.41 41.08
N MET A 40 -19.24 33.70 40.90
CA MET A 40 -18.01 34.14 40.23
C MET A 40 -16.92 34.67 41.17
N HIS A 41 -17.25 35.04 42.41
CA HIS A 41 -16.27 35.27 43.48
C HIS A 41 -16.77 34.62 44.77
N PRO A 42 -16.30 33.40 45.13
CA PRO A 42 -16.57 32.87 46.45
C PRO A 42 -15.76 33.71 47.44
N GLU A 43 -16.42 34.54 48.24
CA GLU A 43 -15.76 35.14 49.40
C GLU A 43 -15.12 34.02 50.23
N THR A 44 -13.90 34.27 50.69
CA THR A 44 -13.08 33.40 51.53
C THR A 44 -13.81 33.08 52.84
N GLY A 45 -14.71 32.12 52.79
CA GLY A 45 -15.45 31.56 53.90
C GLY A 45 -15.19 30.07 53.98
N THR A 46 -14.46 29.66 55.01
CA THR A 46 -14.09 28.29 55.34
C THR A 46 -15.27 27.31 55.25
N SER A 47 -15.29 26.45 54.24
CA SER A 47 -15.86 25.10 54.34
C SER A 47 -15.26 24.18 53.28
N LYS A 48 -14.67 23.07 53.75
CA LYS A 48 -14.01 22.04 52.95
C LYS A 48 -15.02 21.40 51.98
N VAL A 49 -14.81 21.57 50.68
CA VAL A 49 -15.48 20.78 49.64
C VAL A 49 -14.42 20.08 48.79
N ILE A 50 -14.74 18.82 48.49
CA ILE A 50 -13.92 17.71 48.01
C ILE A 50 -13.13 18.04 46.75
N TRP A 51 -11.88 17.55 46.74
CA TRP A 51 -10.84 17.69 45.72
C TRP A 51 -11.31 17.18 44.34
N GLY A 52 -11.58 18.11 43.43
CA GLY A 52 -11.76 17.83 42.01
C GLY A 52 -10.64 18.51 41.22
N PHE A 53 -9.85 17.72 40.48
CA PHE A 53 -8.65 18.11 39.71
C PHE A 53 -8.86 19.16 38.60
N CYS A 54 -10.03 19.83 38.55
CA CYS A 54 -10.47 20.63 37.40
C CYS A 54 -11.32 21.86 37.78
N ARG A 55 -10.92 22.68 38.78
CA ARG A 55 -11.47 24.04 38.94
C ARG A 55 -10.35 25.06 39.15
N GLY A 56 -9.75 25.52 38.06
CA GLY A 56 -9.04 26.80 38.05
C GLY A 56 -10.04 27.89 37.67
N GLU A 57 -9.97 29.05 38.32
CA GLU A 57 -10.77 30.22 37.92
C GLU A 57 -10.39 30.60 36.47
N PRO A 58 -11.35 30.56 35.52
CA PRO A 58 -11.08 30.78 34.09
C PRO A 58 -10.61 32.22 33.77
N LEU A 59 -10.71 33.12 34.74
CA LEU A 59 -10.39 34.54 34.66
C LEU A 59 -8.96 34.88 35.11
N THR A 60 -8.17 33.90 35.57
CA THR A 60 -6.75 34.09 35.95
C THR A 60 -5.79 33.63 34.84
N ASP A 61 -4.59 34.22 34.75
CA ASP A 61 -3.56 33.83 33.75
C ASP A 61 -3.14 32.35 33.86
N THR A 62 -3.14 31.80 35.08
CA THR A 62 -2.86 30.38 35.33
C THR A 62 -4.00 29.50 34.86
N GLY A 63 -5.26 29.93 35.10
CA GLY A 63 -6.47 29.27 34.59
C GLY A 63 -6.51 29.28 33.07
N LYS A 64 -6.10 30.38 32.42
CA LYS A 64 -5.94 30.51 30.97
C LYS A 64 -5.07 29.40 30.41
N ARG A 65 -3.84 29.26 30.94
CA ARG A 65 -2.87 28.26 30.45
C ARG A 65 -3.40 26.84 30.58
N ILE A 66 -4.05 26.51 31.71
CA ILE A 66 -4.62 25.18 31.94
C ILE A 66 -5.78 24.91 30.97
N GLN A 67 -6.65 25.89 30.74
CA GLN A 67 -7.79 25.75 29.83
C GLN A 67 -7.32 25.64 28.37
N LEU A 68 -6.29 26.40 27.99
CA LEU A 68 -5.67 26.36 26.67
C LEU A 68 -5.01 24.99 26.43
N LEU A 69 -4.29 24.44 27.42
CA LEU A 69 -3.67 23.12 27.34
C LEU A 69 -4.71 22.00 27.20
N LYS A 70 -5.86 22.11 27.88
CA LYS A 70 -6.99 21.17 27.73
C LYS A 70 -7.60 21.20 26.33
N ILE A 71 -7.87 22.39 25.80
CA ILE A 71 -8.44 22.56 24.45
C ILE A 71 -7.43 22.07 23.41
N LEU A 72 -6.17 22.44 23.55
CA LEU A 72 -5.09 22.01 22.67
C LEU A 72 -4.91 20.48 22.67
N SER A 73 -4.97 19.86 23.85
CA SER A 73 -4.89 18.40 23.97
C SER A 73 -6.06 17.70 23.27
N LEU A 74 -7.25 18.27 23.32
CA LEU A 74 -8.44 17.71 22.66
C LEU A 74 -8.35 17.84 21.13
N THR A 75 -7.81 18.96 20.63
CA THR A 75 -7.71 19.24 19.19
C THR A 75 -6.49 18.59 18.52
N LEU A 76 -5.37 18.43 19.24
CA LEU A 76 -4.16 17.79 18.71
C LEU A 76 -4.28 16.27 18.62
N LEU A 77 -5.11 15.62 19.45
CA LEU A 77 -5.26 14.17 19.45
C LEU A 77 -5.66 13.58 18.07
N PRO A 78 -6.71 14.06 17.38
CA PRO A 78 -7.01 13.59 16.02
C PRO A 78 -5.92 13.94 14.99
N ILE A 79 -5.21 15.05 15.17
CA ILE A 79 -4.11 15.47 14.27
C ILE A 79 -2.92 14.52 14.41
N LEU A 80 -2.57 14.13 15.64
CA LEU A 80 -1.54 13.13 15.91
C LEU A 80 -1.92 11.75 15.36
N GLY A 81 -3.20 11.39 15.43
CA GLY A 81 -3.71 10.17 14.79
C GLY A 81 -3.53 10.21 13.27
N LEU A 82 -3.87 11.33 12.63
CA LEU A 82 -3.68 11.51 11.19
C LEU A 82 -2.19 11.50 10.82
N TRP A 83 -1.34 12.16 11.61
CA TRP A 83 0.10 12.14 11.43
C TRP A 83 0.66 10.71 11.49
N ALA A 84 0.32 9.96 12.54
CA ALA A 84 0.75 8.57 12.70
C ALA A 84 0.29 7.70 11.53
N PHE A 85 -0.95 7.88 11.05
CA PHE A 85 -1.47 7.18 9.88
C PHE A 85 -0.70 7.56 8.60
N THR A 86 -0.43 8.84 8.36
CA THR A 86 0.33 9.28 7.17
C THR A 86 1.77 8.77 7.18
N VAL A 87 2.42 8.73 8.35
CA VAL A 87 3.76 8.16 8.52
C VAL A 87 3.74 6.66 8.28
N TYR A 88 2.75 5.96 8.83
CA TYR A 88 2.57 4.53 8.58
C TYR A 88 2.36 4.24 7.08
N SER A 89 1.46 4.97 6.43
CA SER A 89 1.19 4.79 4.99
C SER A 89 2.41 5.09 4.13
N LEU A 90 3.18 6.12 4.46
CA LEU A 90 4.41 6.45 3.75
C LEU A 90 5.47 5.35 3.94
N SER A 91 5.67 4.88 5.17
CA SER A 91 6.58 3.78 5.45
C SER A 91 6.18 2.50 4.72
N TYR A 92 4.88 2.21 4.66
CA TYR A 92 4.34 1.06 3.95
C TYR A 92 4.60 1.15 2.44
N SER A 93 4.33 2.30 1.80
CA SER A 93 4.63 2.48 0.36
C SER A 93 6.12 2.47 0.04
N ILE A 94 6.98 3.00 0.92
CA ILE A 94 8.44 2.92 0.74
C ILE A 94 8.91 1.46 0.79
N GLN A 95 8.42 0.69 1.77
CA GLN A 95 8.77 -0.73 1.88
C GLN A 95 8.24 -1.54 0.69
N GLY A 96 6.98 -1.31 0.30
CA GLY A 96 6.39 -1.95 -0.88
C GLY A 96 7.18 -1.68 -2.16
N LYS A 97 7.62 -0.43 -2.37
CA LYS A 97 8.49 -0.07 -3.51
C LYS A 97 9.82 -0.85 -3.49
N SER A 98 10.47 -0.94 -2.32
CA SER A 98 11.71 -1.71 -2.17
C SER A 98 11.53 -3.19 -2.51
N ASP A 99 10.44 -3.81 -2.06
CA ASP A 99 10.15 -5.23 -2.31
C ASP A 99 9.88 -5.50 -3.81
N ILE A 100 9.22 -4.55 -4.49
CA ILE A 100 8.96 -4.63 -5.93
C ILE A 100 10.27 -4.48 -6.73
N GLU A 101 11.11 -3.50 -6.38
CA GLU A 101 12.42 -3.31 -7.03
C GLU A 101 13.28 -4.57 -6.90
N GLN A 102 13.33 -5.19 -5.71
CA GLN A 102 14.03 -6.47 -5.51
C GLN A 102 13.49 -7.57 -6.43
N THR A 103 12.17 -7.64 -6.60
CA THR A 103 11.53 -8.61 -7.50
C THR A 103 11.93 -8.35 -8.98
N GLN A 104 12.00 -7.09 -9.41
CA GLN A 104 12.45 -6.75 -10.76
C GLN A 104 13.91 -7.18 -11.00
N TYR A 105 14.80 -6.94 -10.03
CA TYR A 105 16.18 -7.41 -10.11
C TYR A 105 16.24 -8.94 -10.23
N ALA A 106 15.46 -9.67 -9.43
CA ALA A 106 15.39 -11.13 -9.48
C ALA A 106 14.90 -11.67 -10.83
N VAL A 107 13.88 -11.05 -11.43
CA VAL A 107 13.35 -11.43 -12.76
C VAL A 107 14.38 -11.14 -13.84
N LYS A 108 15.00 -9.96 -13.83
CA LYS A 108 16.06 -9.61 -14.78
C LYS A 108 17.24 -10.59 -14.71
N PHE A 109 17.71 -10.90 -13.50
CA PHE A 109 18.76 -11.88 -13.27
C PHE A 109 18.36 -13.26 -13.81
N SER A 110 17.10 -13.67 -13.60
CA SER A 110 16.58 -14.94 -14.11
C SER A 110 16.59 -15.02 -15.63
N VAL A 111 16.33 -13.91 -16.34
CA VAL A 111 16.42 -13.85 -17.82
C VAL A 111 17.85 -13.98 -18.30
N GLU A 112 18.80 -13.35 -17.60
CA GLU A 112 20.23 -13.49 -17.90
C GLU A 112 20.70 -14.93 -17.70
N ILE A 113 20.29 -15.59 -16.60
CA ILE A 113 20.53 -17.03 -16.40
C ILE A 113 19.93 -17.84 -17.54
N GLY A 114 18.69 -17.57 -17.97
CA GLY A 114 18.06 -18.31 -19.07
C GLY A 114 18.88 -18.29 -20.37
N ARG A 115 19.43 -17.13 -20.73
CA ARG A 115 20.33 -16.99 -21.90
C ARG A 115 21.67 -17.71 -21.71
N PHE A 116 22.22 -17.67 -20.50
CA PHE A 116 23.43 -18.41 -20.17
C PHE A 116 23.20 -19.94 -20.22
N LEU A 117 22.06 -20.42 -19.72
CA LEU A 117 21.66 -21.81 -19.73
C LEU A 117 21.61 -22.38 -21.16
N ASP A 118 21.06 -21.63 -22.12
CA ASP A 118 21.09 -22.03 -23.53
C ASP A 118 22.52 -22.26 -24.04
N ARG A 119 23.47 -21.36 -23.70
CA ARG A 119 24.88 -21.49 -24.12
C ARG A 119 25.57 -22.71 -23.51
N ILE A 120 25.46 -22.92 -22.20
CA ILE A 120 26.09 -24.07 -21.55
C ILE A 120 25.43 -25.40 -21.96
N GLN A 121 24.12 -25.41 -22.26
CA GLN A 121 23.46 -26.59 -22.83
C GLN A 121 23.96 -26.89 -24.25
N ARG A 122 24.21 -25.88 -25.09
CA ARG A 122 24.84 -26.08 -26.41
C ARG A 122 26.27 -26.60 -26.28
N GLU A 123 27.04 -26.08 -25.33
CA GLU A 123 28.38 -26.59 -25.01
C GLU A 123 28.37 -28.06 -24.56
N ARG A 124 27.42 -28.46 -23.70
CA ARG A 124 27.20 -29.87 -23.34
C ARG A 124 26.97 -30.72 -24.57
N ASP A 125 26.05 -30.31 -25.43
CA ASP A 125 25.62 -31.12 -26.57
C ASP A 125 26.75 -31.24 -27.61
N MET A 126 27.53 -30.17 -27.81
CA MET A 126 28.73 -30.21 -28.64
C MET A 126 29.84 -31.07 -28.02
N SER A 127 29.99 -31.08 -26.69
CA SER A 127 30.96 -31.93 -26.00
C SER A 127 30.60 -33.41 -26.16
N VAL A 128 29.32 -33.74 -26.00
CA VAL A 128 28.74 -35.07 -26.25
C VAL A 128 28.94 -35.51 -27.70
N LEU A 129 28.68 -34.63 -28.67
CA LEU A 129 28.95 -34.90 -30.08
C LEU A 129 30.45 -35.08 -30.38
N TYR A 130 31.31 -34.35 -29.68
CA TYR A 130 32.76 -34.49 -29.80
C TYR A 130 33.28 -35.83 -29.26
N LEU A 131 32.66 -36.36 -28.22
CA LEU A 131 32.99 -37.69 -27.69
C LEU A 131 32.42 -38.84 -28.52
N SER A 132 31.42 -38.56 -29.35
CA SER A 132 30.85 -39.55 -30.25
C SER A 132 31.76 -39.86 -31.45
N ILE A 133 31.35 -40.77 -32.35
CA ILE A 133 32.05 -41.14 -33.59
C ILE A 133 32.37 -39.90 -34.47
N LEU A 134 31.69 -38.77 -34.24
CA LEU A 134 31.85 -37.48 -34.92
C LEU A 134 32.99 -36.60 -34.42
N GLY A 135 33.72 -37.01 -33.37
CA GLY A 135 34.71 -36.17 -32.68
C GLY A 135 35.68 -35.36 -33.54
N PRO A 136 36.31 -35.94 -34.58
CA PRO A 136 37.29 -35.20 -35.38
C PRO A 136 36.71 -33.98 -36.11
N GLU A 137 35.45 -34.03 -36.54
CA GLU A 137 34.81 -33.00 -37.37
C GLU A 137 34.09 -31.93 -36.53
N THR A 138 33.70 -32.27 -35.29
CA THR A 138 32.92 -31.39 -34.42
C THR A 138 33.76 -30.48 -33.52
N LYS A 139 35.09 -30.71 -33.45
CA LYS A 139 36.01 -29.97 -32.57
C LYS A 139 35.98 -28.44 -32.77
N THR A 140 35.85 -27.97 -34.01
CA THR A 140 35.79 -26.52 -34.30
C THR A 140 34.50 -25.89 -33.77
N PHE A 141 33.37 -26.58 -33.91
CA PHE A 141 32.08 -26.12 -33.38
C PHE A 141 32.09 -26.09 -31.86
N LEU A 142 32.65 -27.13 -31.23
CA LEU A 142 32.84 -27.17 -29.78
C LEU A 142 33.71 -26.02 -29.26
N MET A 143 34.84 -25.75 -29.92
CA MET A 143 35.71 -24.64 -29.54
C MET A 143 35.01 -23.27 -29.66
N ASN A 144 34.13 -23.12 -30.65
CA ASN A 144 33.31 -21.91 -30.77
C ASN A 144 32.30 -21.79 -29.62
N GLU A 145 31.61 -22.88 -29.25
CA GLU A 145 30.69 -22.86 -28.11
C GLU A 145 31.40 -22.54 -26.79
N TYR A 146 32.64 -23.02 -26.58
CA TYR A 146 33.45 -22.63 -25.41
C TYR A 146 33.61 -21.12 -25.29
N LEU A 147 33.87 -20.42 -26.39
CA LEU A 147 34.01 -18.96 -26.42
C LEU A 147 32.68 -18.25 -26.11
N LEU A 148 31.58 -18.78 -26.63
CA LEU A 148 30.24 -18.21 -26.41
C LEU A 148 29.78 -18.38 -24.97
N THR A 149 29.98 -19.57 -24.37
CA THR A 149 29.71 -19.80 -22.95
C THR A 149 30.58 -18.91 -22.07
N ASP A 150 31.87 -18.77 -22.41
CA ASP A 150 32.80 -17.93 -21.66
C ASP A 150 32.41 -16.45 -21.63
N ARG A 151 31.83 -15.97 -22.74
CA ARG A 151 31.25 -14.63 -22.85
C ARG A 151 29.96 -14.52 -22.04
N ALA A 152 29.07 -15.51 -22.14
CA ALA A 152 27.82 -15.52 -21.41
C ALA A 152 28.03 -15.50 -19.88
N VAL A 153 29.05 -16.19 -19.35
CA VAL A 153 29.43 -16.10 -17.92
C VAL A 153 29.84 -14.68 -17.52
N GLN A 154 30.51 -13.95 -18.41
CA GLN A 154 30.93 -12.56 -18.14
C GLN A 154 29.74 -11.60 -18.15
N GLU A 155 28.77 -11.83 -19.02
CA GLU A 155 27.58 -10.98 -19.21
C GLU A 155 26.56 -11.05 -18.07
N LEU A 156 26.58 -12.08 -17.23
CA LEU A 156 25.72 -12.15 -16.04
C LEU A 156 25.91 -10.92 -15.14
N SER A 157 24.87 -10.25 -14.68
CA SER A 157 25.02 -9.07 -13.82
C SER A 157 25.36 -9.44 -12.37
N ASP A 158 24.85 -10.56 -11.90
CA ASP A 158 24.98 -11.01 -10.52
C ASP A 158 25.56 -12.44 -10.43
N TRP A 159 26.03 -12.81 -9.25
CA TRP A 159 26.57 -14.14 -8.95
C TRP A 159 26.30 -14.47 -7.47
N PRO A 160 25.19 -15.17 -7.16
CA PRO A 160 24.77 -15.41 -5.78
C PRO A 160 25.73 -16.38 -5.08
N VAL A 161 26.59 -15.85 -4.20
CA VAL A 161 27.60 -16.63 -3.46
C VAL A 161 27.02 -17.32 -2.22
N ASN A 162 25.88 -16.84 -1.71
CA ASN A 162 25.51 -16.99 -0.30
C ASN A 162 25.07 -18.39 0.16
N ASP A 163 25.03 -19.40 -0.71
CA ASP A 163 24.46 -20.72 -0.37
C ASP A 163 25.22 -21.92 -0.96
N ASP A 164 26.47 -21.73 -1.41
CA ASP A 164 27.26 -22.81 -2.02
C ASP A 164 28.45 -23.26 -1.18
N PHE A 165 28.39 -24.50 -0.68
CA PHE A 165 29.52 -25.18 -0.03
C PHE A 165 30.60 -25.61 -1.04
N SER A 166 30.31 -25.52 -2.35
CA SER A 166 31.25 -25.87 -3.40
C SER A 166 32.18 -24.70 -3.74
N ASN A 167 33.49 -24.96 -3.70
CA ASN A 167 34.51 -23.98 -4.10
C ASN A 167 34.39 -23.51 -5.57
N ILE A 168 33.62 -24.24 -6.39
CA ILE A 168 33.44 -23.97 -7.82
C ILE A 168 32.56 -22.72 -8.06
N PHE A 169 31.49 -22.56 -7.27
CA PHE A 169 30.49 -21.50 -7.46
C PHE A 169 30.76 -20.26 -6.59
N GLN A 170 31.92 -20.14 -5.95
CA GLN A 170 32.28 -18.97 -5.13
C GLN A 170 32.50 -17.70 -5.97
N SER A 171 32.91 -17.85 -7.23
CA SER A 171 33.07 -16.71 -8.14
C SER A 171 32.99 -17.15 -9.59
N LYS A 172 32.64 -16.20 -10.47
CA LYS A 172 32.74 -16.39 -11.94
C LYS A 172 34.11 -16.91 -12.37
N LYS A 173 35.19 -16.43 -11.74
CA LYS A 173 36.56 -16.85 -12.06
C LYS A 173 36.82 -18.30 -11.67
N ALA A 174 36.36 -18.72 -10.49
CA ALA A 174 36.48 -20.11 -10.03
C ALA A 174 35.70 -21.06 -10.95
N PHE A 175 34.46 -20.69 -11.30
CA PHE A 175 33.63 -21.45 -12.22
C PHE A 175 34.26 -21.56 -13.62
N LYS A 176 34.73 -20.45 -14.20
CA LYS A 176 35.44 -20.46 -15.49
C LYS A 176 36.70 -21.32 -15.45
N LYS A 177 37.46 -21.25 -14.36
CA LYS A 177 38.65 -22.11 -14.19
C LYS A 177 38.25 -23.59 -14.14
N TYR A 178 37.21 -23.94 -13.40
CA TYR A 178 36.72 -25.31 -13.32
C TYR A 178 36.27 -25.85 -14.68
N LEU A 179 35.49 -25.06 -15.43
CA LEU A 179 35.14 -25.40 -16.82
C LEU A 179 36.39 -25.58 -17.69
N GLN A 180 37.34 -24.65 -17.63
CA GLN A 180 38.56 -24.75 -18.43
C GLN A 180 39.40 -25.99 -18.10
N ASP A 181 39.53 -26.30 -16.81
CA ASP A 181 40.27 -27.47 -16.34
C ASP A 181 39.59 -28.76 -16.82
N HIS A 182 38.25 -28.80 -16.87
CA HIS A 182 37.48 -29.92 -17.45
C HIS A 182 37.66 -30.03 -18.98
N ARG A 183 37.50 -28.92 -19.71
CA ARG A 183 37.68 -28.86 -21.18
C ARG A 183 39.06 -29.37 -21.63
N ASN A 184 40.10 -29.11 -20.84
CA ASN A 184 41.46 -29.58 -21.12
C ASN A 184 41.65 -31.09 -20.90
N GLN A 185 40.77 -31.73 -20.12
CA GLN A 185 40.83 -33.17 -19.83
C GLN A 185 40.01 -34.00 -20.82
N LEU A 186 39.10 -33.36 -21.58
CA LEU A 186 38.21 -34.03 -22.52
C LEU A 186 39.00 -34.79 -23.60
N ASP A 187 38.97 -36.13 -23.54
CA ASP A 187 39.63 -37.04 -24.48
C ASP A 187 38.65 -38.09 -25.02
N PRO A 188 38.35 -38.10 -26.33
CA PRO A 188 37.46 -39.10 -26.94
C PRO A 188 37.84 -40.56 -26.69
N ASN A 189 39.11 -40.86 -26.38
CA ASN A 189 39.57 -42.23 -26.19
C ASN A 189 39.31 -42.79 -24.79
N ASN A 190 38.97 -41.93 -23.82
CA ASN A 190 38.90 -42.31 -22.40
C ASN A 190 37.70 -41.70 -21.66
N TYR A 191 36.73 -41.14 -22.39
CA TYR A 191 35.56 -40.49 -21.80
C TYR A 191 34.27 -41.19 -22.18
N ASP A 192 33.38 -41.34 -21.20
CA ASP A 192 32.03 -41.83 -21.38
C ASP A 192 31.09 -40.65 -21.68
N ILE A 193 30.29 -40.79 -22.74
CA ILE A 193 29.39 -39.73 -23.24
C ILE A 193 28.35 -39.34 -22.19
N TYR A 194 27.83 -40.30 -21.41
CA TYR A 194 26.82 -40.05 -20.38
C TYR A 194 27.43 -39.40 -19.14
N VAL A 195 28.68 -39.72 -18.81
CA VAL A 195 29.42 -39.02 -17.75
C VAL A 195 29.63 -37.55 -18.11
N GLU A 196 29.99 -37.24 -19.35
CA GLU A 196 30.13 -35.86 -19.83
C GLU A 196 28.79 -35.11 -19.79
N MET A 197 27.71 -35.77 -20.22
CA MET A 197 26.37 -35.20 -20.14
C MET A 197 25.97 -34.90 -18.70
N ASP A 198 26.23 -35.82 -17.77
CA ASP A 198 25.89 -35.67 -16.35
C ASP A 198 26.76 -34.60 -15.65
N PHE A 199 28.00 -34.41 -16.08
CA PHE A 199 28.84 -33.28 -15.64
C PHE A 199 28.15 -31.95 -15.90
N TYR A 200 27.76 -31.64 -17.14
CA TYR A 200 27.10 -30.36 -17.43
C TYR A 200 25.71 -30.27 -16.81
N ASN A 201 24.94 -31.37 -16.76
CA ASN A 201 23.63 -31.38 -16.11
C ASN A 201 23.73 -30.98 -14.63
N SER A 202 24.81 -31.37 -13.94
CA SER A 202 25.04 -30.95 -12.54
C SER A 202 25.26 -29.44 -12.42
N LEU A 203 26.00 -28.84 -13.36
CA LEU A 203 26.23 -27.40 -13.40
C LEU A 203 24.94 -26.65 -13.71
N ILE A 204 24.23 -27.07 -14.77
CA ILE A 204 22.97 -26.47 -15.21
C ILE A 204 21.93 -26.53 -14.10
N GLY A 205 21.78 -27.67 -13.44
CA GLY A 205 20.86 -27.84 -12.31
C GLY A 205 21.08 -26.79 -11.22
N ARG A 206 22.34 -26.44 -10.95
CA ARG A 206 22.66 -25.41 -9.95
C ARG A 206 22.21 -24.01 -10.36
N PHE A 207 22.39 -23.62 -11.62
CA PHE A 207 21.89 -22.33 -12.12
C PHE A 207 20.36 -22.28 -12.16
N VAL A 208 19.70 -23.40 -12.46
CA VAL A 208 18.23 -23.51 -12.37
C VAL A 208 17.75 -23.33 -10.93
N GLU A 209 18.46 -23.88 -9.94
CA GLU A 209 18.17 -23.66 -8.52
C GLU A 209 18.32 -22.18 -8.11
N TRP A 210 19.39 -21.51 -8.55
CA TRP A 210 19.58 -20.07 -8.28
C TRP A 210 18.44 -19.24 -8.85
N MET A 211 18.03 -19.54 -10.08
CA MET A 211 16.90 -18.89 -10.71
C MET A 211 15.59 -19.16 -9.95
N TYR A 212 15.37 -20.38 -9.46
CA TYR A 212 14.22 -20.69 -8.62
C TYR A 212 14.23 -19.95 -7.29
N GLY A 213 15.40 -19.84 -6.64
CA GLY A 213 15.58 -19.06 -5.42
C GLY A 213 15.23 -17.60 -5.62
N ALA A 214 15.77 -16.97 -6.67
CA ALA A 214 15.51 -15.58 -7.02
C ALA A 214 14.00 -15.30 -7.21
N ILE A 215 13.28 -16.22 -7.86
CA ILE A 215 11.84 -16.08 -8.12
C ILE A 215 11.00 -16.34 -6.86
N LYS A 216 11.39 -17.29 -6.02
CA LYS A 216 10.62 -17.66 -4.82
C LYS A 216 10.58 -16.55 -3.77
N GLU A 217 11.60 -15.69 -3.72
CA GLU A 217 11.69 -14.59 -2.76
C GLU A 217 10.72 -13.43 -3.04
N SER A 218 10.01 -13.42 -4.19
CA SER A 218 9.04 -12.36 -4.48
C SER A 218 7.74 -12.55 -3.67
N ASN A 219 7.39 -11.57 -2.83
CA ASN A 219 6.16 -11.59 -2.02
C ASN A 219 4.91 -11.05 -2.75
N GLN A 220 4.94 -10.94 -4.08
CA GLN A 220 3.91 -10.19 -4.81
C GLN A 220 2.74 -11.09 -5.29
N ALA A 221 1.59 -10.94 -4.62
CA ALA A 221 0.38 -11.73 -4.86
C ALA A 221 -0.36 -11.44 -6.18
N SER A 222 0.01 -10.41 -6.94
CA SER A 222 -0.55 -10.16 -8.28
C SER A 222 0.14 -10.95 -9.38
N ILE A 223 1.47 -11.12 -9.30
CA ILE A 223 2.30 -11.71 -10.36
C ILE A 223 2.59 -13.21 -10.20
N TRP A 224 2.26 -13.81 -9.04
CA TRP A 224 2.66 -15.19 -8.72
C TRP A 224 2.27 -16.21 -9.79
N LYS A 225 1.13 -16.03 -10.48
CA LYS A 225 0.71 -16.94 -11.56
C LYS A 225 1.71 -16.91 -12.72
N ILE A 226 2.12 -15.71 -13.13
CA ILE A 226 3.06 -15.52 -14.25
C ILE A 226 4.44 -16.05 -13.86
N LEU A 227 4.87 -15.81 -12.61
CA LEU A 227 6.10 -16.38 -12.06
C LEU A 227 6.09 -17.92 -12.05
N VAL A 228 4.96 -18.54 -11.68
CA VAL A 228 4.83 -20.00 -11.74
C VAL A 228 4.88 -20.48 -13.19
N ALA A 229 4.18 -19.82 -14.13
CA ALA A 229 4.27 -20.16 -15.55
C ALA A 229 5.71 -20.08 -16.07
N TYR A 230 6.41 -18.99 -15.73
CA TYR A 230 7.82 -18.79 -16.06
C TYR A 230 8.69 -19.93 -15.53
N GLN A 231 8.56 -20.27 -14.25
CA GLN A 231 9.31 -21.36 -13.63
C GLN A 231 9.04 -22.70 -14.33
N LYS A 232 7.78 -22.96 -14.70
CA LYS A 232 7.39 -24.18 -15.41
C LYS A 232 8.02 -24.25 -16.80
N ILE A 233 8.11 -23.13 -17.53
CA ILE A 233 8.79 -23.07 -18.82
C ILE A 233 10.28 -23.36 -18.66
N VAL A 234 10.97 -22.71 -17.72
CA VAL A 234 12.42 -22.96 -17.55
C VAL A 234 12.71 -24.41 -17.13
N THR A 235 11.91 -24.94 -16.20
CA THR A 235 12.01 -26.38 -15.83
C THR A 235 11.77 -27.28 -17.04
N GLY A 236 10.80 -26.90 -17.90
CA GLY A 236 10.51 -27.58 -19.14
C GLY A 236 11.68 -27.54 -20.13
N MET A 237 12.31 -26.38 -20.31
CA MET A 237 13.48 -26.20 -21.17
C MET A 237 14.63 -27.12 -20.76
N GLU A 238 14.85 -27.29 -19.45
CA GLU A 238 15.89 -28.22 -18.97
C GLU A 238 15.59 -29.67 -19.36
N HIS A 239 14.35 -30.11 -19.19
CA HIS A 239 13.95 -31.45 -19.62
C HIS A 239 14.09 -31.64 -21.13
N VAL A 240 13.75 -30.64 -21.93
CA VAL A 240 13.89 -30.66 -23.39
C VAL A 240 15.36 -30.63 -23.81
N GLY A 241 16.22 -29.90 -23.10
CA GLY A 241 17.67 -29.90 -23.33
C GLY A 241 18.28 -31.28 -23.13
N ILE A 242 17.94 -31.94 -22.02
CA ILE A 242 18.40 -33.32 -21.77
C ILE A 242 17.80 -34.28 -22.81
N GLU A 243 16.52 -34.12 -23.16
CA GLU A 243 15.86 -34.91 -24.21
C GLU A 243 16.58 -34.77 -25.57
N ARG A 244 16.93 -33.54 -25.97
CA ARG A 244 17.71 -33.25 -27.18
C ARG A 244 19.01 -34.04 -27.17
N SER A 245 19.79 -33.91 -26.10
CA SER A 245 21.08 -34.57 -25.93
C SER A 245 20.98 -36.09 -26.05
N LEU A 246 20.04 -36.69 -25.30
CA LEU A 246 19.82 -38.14 -25.30
C LEU A 246 19.37 -38.66 -26.67
N GLY A 247 18.48 -37.91 -27.36
CA GLY A 247 18.05 -38.28 -28.70
C GLY A 247 19.14 -38.12 -29.75
N THR A 248 20.02 -37.13 -29.62
CA THR A 248 21.19 -36.98 -30.50
C THR A 248 22.12 -38.18 -30.34
N VAL A 249 22.44 -38.58 -29.10
CA VAL A 249 23.26 -39.76 -28.82
C VAL A 249 22.60 -41.03 -29.35
N PHE A 250 21.28 -41.18 -29.17
CA PHE A 250 20.53 -42.34 -29.68
C PHE A 250 20.76 -42.56 -31.17
N TYR A 251 20.66 -41.52 -32.00
CA TYR A 251 20.88 -41.68 -33.45
C TYR A 251 22.35 -41.85 -33.82
N VAL A 252 23.28 -41.21 -33.09
CA VAL A 252 24.71 -41.33 -33.40
C VAL A 252 25.27 -42.71 -33.00
N GLU A 253 24.79 -43.29 -31.91
CA GLU A 253 25.23 -44.61 -31.41
C GLU A 253 24.36 -45.78 -31.93
N GLY A 254 23.19 -45.50 -32.51
CA GLY A 254 22.29 -46.53 -33.02
C GLY A 254 21.39 -47.16 -31.95
N GLY A 255 21.03 -46.44 -30.90
CA GLY A 255 20.08 -46.88 -29.89
C GLY A 255 20.37 -46.36 -28.48
N PHE A 256 19.55 -46.80 -27.52
CA PHE A 256 19.87 -46.61 -26.11
C PHE A 256 20.71 -47.80 -25.60
N PRO A 257 21.84 -47.57 -24.92
CA PRO A 257 22.74 -48.64 -24.51
C PRO A 257 22.16 -49.48 -23.37
N THR A 258 21.33 -48.88 -22.51
CA THR A 258 20.71 -49.55 -21.37
C THR A 258 19.26 -49.11 -21.18
N GLN A 259 18.48 -49.99 -20.54
CA GLN A 259 17.10 -49.69 -20.14
C GLN A 259 16.99 -48.41 -19.28
N SER A 260 17.99 -48.15 -18.42
CA SER A 260 18.01 -46.97 -17.56
C SER A 260 18.06 -45.67 -18.37
N ILE A 261 18.84 -45.62 -19.46
CA ILE A 261 18.91 -44.44 -20.33
C ILE A 261 17.59 -44.26 -21.11
N TYR A 262 16.99 -45.35 -21.57
CA TYR A 262 15.66 -45.32 -22.21
C TYR A 262 14.58 -44.78 -21.26
N GLU A 263 14.56 -45.22 -20.01
CA GLU A 263 13.63 -44.72 -18.98
C GLU A 263 13.90 -43.25 -18.66
N ARG A 264 15.18 -42.86 -18.55
CA ARG A 264 15.61 -41.47 -18.35
C ARG A 264 15.07 -40.58 -19.47
N TYR A 265 15.21 -40.99 -20.74
CA TYR A 265 14.68 -40.26 -21.90
C TYR A 265 13.15 -40.08 -21.79
N ASN A 266 12.41 -41.17 -21.57
CA ASN A 266 10.94 -41.12 -21.46
C ASN A 266 10.43 -40.26 -20.30
N MET A 267 11.15 -40.30 -19.18
CA MET A 267 10.89 -39.44 -18.04
C MET A 267 11.03 -37.96 -18.44
N ARG A 268 12.11 -37.57 -19.15
CA ARG A 268 12.29 -36.19 -19.61
C ARG A 268 11.17 -35.71 -20.53
N VAL A 269 10.77 -36.52 -21.52
CA VAL A 269 9.64 -36.21 -22.41
C VAL A 269 8.35 -35.98 -21.61
N THR A 270 8.08 -36.84 -20.63
CA THR A 270 6.84 -36.77 -19.82
C THR A 270 6.86 -35.59 -18.86
N SER A 271 8.00 -35.34 -18.19
CA SER A 271 8.18 -34.20 -17.30
C SER A 271 8.06 -32.87 -18.03
N PHE A 272 8.58 -32.75 -19.25
CA PHE A 272 8.35 -31.57 -20.08
C PHE A 272 6.85 -31.37 -20.36
N LYS A 273 6.14 -32.40 -20.86
CA LYS A 273 4.70 -32.30 -21.16
C LYS A 273 3.88 -31.86 -19.95
N ALA A 274 4.20 -32.35 -18.75
CA ALA A 274 3.53 -31.96 -17.52
C ALA A 274 3.81 -30.50 -17.13
N ASN A 275 5.08 -30.06 -17.23
CA ASN A 275 5.45 -28.68 -16.94
C ASN A 275 4.85 -27.70 -17.96
N TYR A 276 4.90 -28.02 -19.25
CA TYR A 276 4.30 -27.18 -20.30
C TYR A 276 2.79 -27.02 -20.11
N ARG A 277 2.05 -28.12 -19.87
CA ARG A 277 0.61 -28.06 -19.55
C ARG A 277 0.34 -27.19 -18.32
N SER A 278 1.19 -27.29 -17.31
CA SER A 278 1.07 -26.45 -16.11
C SER A 278 1.29 -24.98 -16.45
N ALA A 279 2.32 -24.65 -17.25
CA ALA A 279 2.60 -23.28 -17.66
C ALA A 279 1.42 -22.63 -18.40
N VAL A 280 0.80 -23.37 -19.33
CA VAL A 280 -0.40 -22.92 -20.08
C VAL A 280 -1.59 -22.63 -19.16
N LEU A 281 -1.77 -23.40 -18.08
CA LEU A 281 -2.84 -23.15 -17.10
C LEU A 281 -2.61 -21.87 -16.29
N TYR A 282 -1.36 -21.51 -16.03
CA TYR A 282 -1.01 -20.32 -15.25
C TYR A 282 -0.91 -19.04 -16.08
N SER A 283 -0.56 -19.13 -17.36
CA SER A 283 -0.45 -17.99 -18.25
C SER A 283 -0.94 -18.30 -19.67
N GLN A 284 -1.89 -17.49 -20.15
CA GLN A 284 -2.56 -17.70 -21.44
C GLN A 284 -1.68 -17.37 -22.64
N ILE A 285 -0.59 -16.60 -22.47
CA ILE A 285 0.30 -16.23 -23.59
C ILE A 285 1.19 -17.38 -24.05
N VAL A 286 1.37 -18.41 -23.21
CA VAL A 286 2.31 -19.51 -23.45
C VAL A 286 1.98 -20.28 -24.71
N ASP A 287 0.73 -20.74 -24.86
CA ASP A 287 0.36 -21.60 -25.98
C ASP A 287 0.34 -20.86 -27.33
N PRO A 288 -0.21 -19.62 -27.44
CA PRO A 288 -0.12 -18.86 -28.68
C PRO A 288 1.31 -18.64 -29.19
N ILE A 289 2.22 -18.19 -28.32
CA ILE A 289 3.63 -17.95 -28.67
C ILE A 289 4.30 -19.27 -29.08
N PHE A 290 4.01 -20.35 -28.36
CA PHE A 290 4.53 -21.67 -28.69
C PHE A 290 4.05 -22.15 -30.07
N GLN A 291 2.74 -22.07 -30.36
CA GLN A 291 2.19 -22.49 -31.64
C GLN A 291 2.73 -21.66 -32.80
N GLU A 292 2.92 -20.36 -32.61
CA GLU A 292 3.55 -19.48 -33.60
C GLU A 292 5.00 -19.91 -33.88
N GLY A 293 5.81 -20.10 -32.83
CA GLY A 293 7.20 -20.49 -32.97
C GLY A 293 7.38 -21.82 -33.71
N VAL A 294 6.58 -22.84 -33.39
CA VAL A 294 6.68 -24.18 -33.99
C VAL A 294 6.06 -24.31 -35.40
N THR A 295 5.35 -23.28 -35.88
CA THR A 295 4.73 -23.27 -37.22
C THR A 295 5.35 -22.24 -38.18
N SER A 296 6.00 -21.20 -37.64
CA SER A 296 6.60 -20.08 -38.40
C SER A 296 7.66 -20.51 -39.41
N THR A 297 8.36 -21.62 -39.19
CA THR A 297 9.43 -22.13 -40.06
C THR A 297 8.94 -22.87 -41.31
N GLY A 298 7.61 -22.94 -41.54
CA GLY A 298 7.01 -23.58 -42.72
C GLY A 298 6.95 -25.11 -42.66
N THR A 299 7.63 -25.71 -41.68
CA THR A 299 7.51 -27.13 -41.30
C THR A 299 6.75 -27.25 -39.99
N ASN A 300 5.86 -28.23 -39.87
CA ASN A 300 5.20 -28.52 -38.59
C ASN A 300 6.22 -29.19 -37.63
N LEU A 301 6.97 -28.37 -36.90
CA LEU A 301 8.08 -28.80 -36.04
C LEU A 301 7.60 -29.81 -34.98
N THR A 302 6.42 -29.58 -34.41
CA THR A 302 5.80 -30.48 -33.43
C THR A 302 5.56 -31.87 -34.01
N ALA A 303 5.09 -31.97 -35.26
CA ALA A 303 4.86 -33.25 -35.92
C ALA A 303 6.19 -33.98 -36.21
N VAL A 304 7.23 -33.25 -36.63
CA VAL A 304 8.57 -33.81 -36.86
C VAL A 304 9.15 -34.36 -35.54
N ILE A 305 9.16 -33.57 -34.47
CA ILE A 305 9.67 -34.02 -33.17
C ILE A 305 8.86 -35.22 -32.66
N GLN A 306 7.55 -35.23 -32.87
CA GLN A 306 6.70 -36.34 -32.43
C GLN A 306 6.96 -37.65 -33.20
N SER A 307 7.35 -37.59 -34.49
CA SER A 307 7.72 -38.79 -35.25
C SER A 307 9.05 -39.36 -34.76
N PHE A 308 10.04 -38.50 -34.51
CA PHE A 308 11.31 -38.88 -33.90
C PHE A 308 11.12 -39.50 -32.51
N ARG A 309 10.31 -38.87 -31.65
CA ARG A 309 9.93 -39.42 -30.34
C ARG A 309 9.30 -40.80 -30.47
N TYR A 310 8.35 -40.97 -31.38
CA TYR A 310 7.70 -42.26 -31.60
C TYR A 310 8.70 -43.37 -31.95
N GLU A 311 9.67 -43.08 -32.81
CA GLU A 311 10.72 -44.05 -33.14
C GLU A 311 11.59 -44.41 -31.93
N MET A 312 12.13 -43.41 -31.23
CA MET A 312 12.96 -43.64 -30.02
C MET A 312 12.21 -44.39 -28.91
N GLN A 313 10.89 -44.21 -28.82
CA GLN A 313 10.05 -44.88 -27.82
C GLN A 313 9.70 -46.32 -28.19
N ASN A 314 9.75 -46.69 -29.47
CA ASN A 314 9.35 -48.02 -29.94
C ASN A 314 10.50 -48.86 -30.49
N ALA A 315 11.67 -48.26 -30.76
CA ALA A 315 12.87 -48.95 -31.20
C ALA A 315 13.98 -48.80 -30.15
N MET A 316 14.41 -49.91 -29.56
CA MET A 316 15.57 -49.91 -28.66
C MET A 316 16.90 -49.71 -29.39
N ARG A 317 16.97 -50.09 -30.67
CA ARG A 317 18.14 -49.96 -31.54
C ARG A 317 17.74 -49.54 -32.95
N THR A 318 18.62 -48.79 -33.60
CA THR A 318 18.51 -48.32 -34.99
C THR A 318 19.89 -48.36 -35.65
N ASP A 319 19.95 -48.12 -36.96
CA ASP A 319 21.24 -47.91 -37.60
C ASP A 319 21.82 -46.56 -37.18
N ALA A 320 23.07 -46.57 -36.72
CA ALA A 320 23.80 -45.36 -36.38
C ALA A 320 23.83 -44.40 -37.59
N SER A 321 23.30 -43.20 -37.39
CA SER A 321 23.14 -42.20 -38.44
C SER A 321 23.37 -40.78 -37.93
N ILE A 322 24.51 -40.23 -38.34
CA ILE A 322 24.93 -38.86 -38.08
C ILE A 322 23.89 -37.85 -38.57
N THR A 323 23.44 -38.00 -39.82
CA THR A 323 22.50 -37.07 -40.46
C THR A 323 21.19 -37.01 -39.70
N ARG A 324 20.72 -38.14 -39.16
CA ARG A 324 19.50 -38.20 -38.35
C ARG A 324 19.70 -37.56 -36.98
N GLY A 325 20.84 -37.79 -36.34
CA GLY A 325 21.20 -37.15 -35.07
C GLY A 325 21.29 -35.62 -35.18
N GLN A 326 21.88 -35.11 -36.26
CA GLN A 326 21.93 -33.68 -36.58
C GLN A 326 20.53 -33.12 -36.84
N TYR A 327 19.73 -33.80 -37.68
CA TYR A 327 18.37 -33.32 -37.98
C TYR A 327 17.48 -33.29 -36.73
N TRP A 328 17.60 -34.26 -35.83
CA TRP A 328 16.95 -34.21 -34.52
C TRP A 328 17.45 -33.04 -33.68
N PHE A 329 18.77 -32.85 -33.60
CA PHE A 329 19.41 -31.78 -32.84
C PHE A 329 18.94 -30.39 -33.30
N ASP A 330 18.95 -30.13 -34.61
CA ASP A 330 18.58 -28.84 -35.19
C ASP A 330 17.10 -28.52 -34.92
N ASN A 331 16.21 -29.50 -35.13
CA ASN A 331 14.78 -29.33 -34.84
C ASN A 331 14.51 -29.11 -33.35
N MET A 332 15.17 -29.86 -32.46
CA MET A 332 15.05 -29.65 -31.02
C MET A 332 15.67 -28.32 -30.56
N THR A 333 16.66 -27.80 -31.30
CA THR A 333 17.23 -26.47 -31.05
C THR A 333 16.22 -25.38 -31.37
N LEU A 334 15.55 -25.44 -32.53
CA LEU A 334 14.44 -24.53 -32.85
C LEU A 334 13.30 -24.62 -31.82
N TYR A 335 13.05 -25.82 -31.31
CA TYR A 335 12.05 -26.05 -30.27
C TYR A 335 12.42 -25.38 -28.94
N LEU A 336 13.68 -25.49 -28.52
CA LEU A 336 14.21 -24.82 -27.34
C LEU A 336 14.25 -23.30 -27.51
N ASP A 337 14.62 -22.81 -28.69
CA ASP A 337 14.62 -21.38 -29.01
C ASP A 337 13.20 -20.79 -28.89
N THR A 338 12.18 -21.56 -29.31
CA THR A 338 10.77 -21.18 -29.10
C THR A 338 10.43 -21.08 -27.61
N LEU A 339 10.88 -22.03 -26.78
CA LEU A 339 10.66 -21.99 -25.33
C LEU A 339 11.42 -20.84 -24.66
N LEU A 340 12.61 -20.49 -25.15
CA LEU A 340 13.39 -19.35 -24.69
C LEU A 340 12.66 -18.02 -24.97
N ILE A 341 12.02 -17.90 -26.13
CA ILE A 341 11.18 -16.73 -26.46
C ILE A 341 10.02 -16.62 -25.45
N ILE A 342 9.29 -17.72 -25.19
CA ILE A 342 8.21 -17.73 -24.20
C ILE A 342 8.72 -17.31 -22.81
N GLN A 343 9.90 -17.81 -22.42
CA GLN A 343 10.54 -17.45 -21.16
C GLN A 343 10.84 -15.94 -21.08
N GLN A 344 11.36 -15.34 -22.15
CA GLN A 344 11.63 -13.90 -22.23
C GLN A 344 10.33 -13.06 -22.20
N ASP A 345 9.31 -13.48 -22.94
CA ASP A 345 8.02 -12.76 -22.98
C ASP A 345 7.26 -12.85 -21.66
N LEU A 346 7.31 -13.99 -20.97
CA LEU A 346 6.79 -14.10 -19.61
C LEU A 346 7.53 -13.16 -18.64
N ALA A 347 8.86 -13.02 -18.78
CA ALA A 347 9.61 -12.07 -17.97
C ALA A 347 9.28 -10.61 -18.30
N ASN A 348 9.08 -10.27 -19.57
CA ASN A 348 8.65 -8.95 -20.00
C ASN A 348 7.26 -8.62 -19.41
N LEU A 349 6.32 -9.57 -19.47
CA LEU A 349 5.00 -9.42 -18.87
C LEU A 349 5.08 -9.20 -17.34
N ILE A 350 5.96 -9.93 -16.65
CA ILE A 350 6.20 -9.71 -15.21
C ILE A 350 6.73 -8.29 -14.98
N ASN A 351 7.71 -7.85 -15.77
CA ASN A 351 8.28 -6.51 -15.62
C ASN A 351 7.25 -5.42 -15.90
N GLU A 352 6.41 -5.56 -16.93
CA GLU A 352 5.32 -4.63 -17.23
C GLU A 352 4.32 -4.54 -16.07
N GLU A 353 3.91 -5.68 -15.51
CA GLU A 353 3.00 -5.70 -14.36
C GLU A 353 3.64 -5.06 -13.11
N LEU A 354 4.94 -5.29 -12.89
CA LEU A 354 5.69 -4.65 -11.80
C LEU A 354 5.81 -3.14 -11.99
N GLN A 355 6.03 -2.66 -13.22
CA GLN A 355 6.07 -1.22 -13.52
C GLN A 355 4.73 -0.55 -13.22
N ASN A 356 3.62 -1.16 -13.63
CA ASN A 356 2.28 -0.66 -13.31
C ASN A 356 2.05 -0.54 -11.79
N ILE A 357 2.57 -1.49 -11.00
CA ILE A 357 2.47 -1.45 -9.54
C ILE A 357 3.36 -0.35 -8.96
N ILE A 358 4.58 -0.17 -9.48
CA ILE A 358 5.47 0.93 -9.07
C ILE A 358 4.79 2.28 -9.31
N ASP A 359 4.21 2.50 -10.48
CA ASP A 359 3.56 3.79 -10.82
C ASP A 359 2.41 4.12 -9.85
N ILE A 360 1.63 3.12 -9.45
CA ILE A 360 0.56 3.26 -8.45
C ILE A 360 1.15 3.62 -7.08
N GLU A 361 2.20 2.92 -6.64
CA GLU A 361 2.86 3.18 -5.35
C GLU A 361 3.58 4.54 -5.33
N GLU A 362 4.16 4.98 -6.43
CA GLU A 362 4.77 6.31 -6.54
C GLU A 362 3.72 7.41 -6.38
N ASN A 363 2.55 7.27 -7.01
CA ASN A 363 1.45 8.21 -6.82
C ASN A 363 0.95 8.22 -5.37
N ASN A 364 0.82 7.05 -4.72
CA ASN A 364 0.45 6.94 -3.31
C ASN A 364 1.49 7.59 -2.38
N LEU A 365 2.77 7.45 -2.70
CA LEU A 365 3.87 8.08 -1.98
C LEU A 365 3.82 9.60 -2.10
N VAL A 366 3.55 10.14 -3.30
CA VAL A 366 3.36 11.58 -3.54
C VAL A 366 2.16 12.11 -2.75
N ILE A 367 1.02 11.42 -2.77
CA ILE A 367 -0.18 11.79 -2.01
C ILE A 367 0.09 11.79 -0.49
N SER A 368 0.70 10.71 0.02
CA SER A 368 1.06 10.60 1.44
C SER A 368 2.04 11.69 1.88
N SER A 369 3.02 12.03 1.02
CA SER A 369 3.97 13.13 1.26
C SER A 369 3.27 14.49 1.32
N CYS A 370 2.32 14.75 0.40
CA CYS A 370 1.51 15.97 0.41
C CYS A 370 0.66 16.08 1.69
N PHE A 371 0.00 15.01 2.11
CA PHE A 371 -0.76 15.00 3.37
C PHE A 371 0.12 15.27 4.58
N LEU A 372 1.33 14.69 4.63
CA LEU A 372 2.27 14.93 5.72
C LEU A 372 2.66 16.42 5.81
N VAL A 373 2.91 17.07 4.67
CA VAL A 373 3.19 18.52 4.61
C VAL A 373 1.97 19.33 5.08
N ILE A 374 0.76 18.98 4.64
CA ILE A 374 -0.47 19.66 5.08
C ILE A 374 -0.66 19.53 6.59
N VAL A 375 -0.50 18.34 7.16
CA VAL A 375 -0.59 18.10 8.61
C VAL A 375 0.42 18.95 9.37
N PHE A 376 1.66 19.00 8.87
CA PHE A 376 2.72 19.80 9.46
C PHE A 376 2.39 21.31 9.47
N LEU A 377 1.78 21.82 8.40
CA LEU A 377 1.32 23.22 8.30
C LEU A 377 0.06 23.50 9.12
N MET A 378 -0.83 22.52 9.29
CA MET A 378 -2.06 22.67 10.07
C MET A 378 -1.79 22.75 11.58
N CYS A 379 -0.75 22.07 12.09
CA CYS A 379 -0.37 22.13 13.50
C CYS A 379 -0.18 23.57 14.05
N PRO A 380 0.69 24.43 13.46
CA PRO A 380 0.86 25.81 13.93
C PRO A 380 -0.41 26.66 13.72
N LEU A 381 -1.17 26.42 12.64
CA LEU A 381 -2.45 27.11 12.41
C LEU A 381 -3.46 26.81 13.53
N VAL A 382 -3.59 25.54 13.91
CA VAL A 382 -4.50 25.12 15.00
C VAL A 382 -4.04 25.70 16.33
N ILE A 383 -2.73 25.68 16.63
CA ILE A 383 -2.19 26.31 17.85
C ILE A 383 -2.54 27.81 17.86
N TYR A 384 -2.25 28.54 16.78
CA TYR A 384 -2.53 29.98 16.67
C TYR A 384 -4.02 30.31 16.83
N THR A 385 -4.90 29.57 16.15
CA THR A 385 -6.35 29.78 16.22
C THR A 385 -6.93 29.46 17.60
N VAL A 386 -6.47 28.39 18.25
CA VAL A 386 -6.88 28.05 19.63
C VAL A 386 -6.43 29.13 20.62
N GLU A 387 -5.22 29.67 20.47
CA GLU A 387 -4.74 30.78 21.29
C GLU A 387 -5.58 32.04 21.12
N ALA A 388 -5.87 32.42 19.87
CA ALA A 388 -6.70 33.58 19.55
C ALA A 388 -8.14 33.43 20.11
N LEU A 389 -8.80 32.30 19.83
CA LEU A 389 -10.15 32.00 20.32
C LEU A 389 -10.22 32.00 21.85
N THR A 390 -9.25 31.36 22.52
CA THR A 390 -9.19 31.33 23.98
C THR A 390 -9.02 32.74 24.56
N SER A 391 -8.20 33.57 23.92
CA SER A 391 -8.01 34.95 24.37
C SER A 391 -9.26 35.81 24.18
N ASP A 392 -10.00 35.63 23.10
CA ASP A 392 -11.21 36.40 22.83
C ASP A 392 -12.36 36.00 23.76
N ILE A 393 -12.57 34.69 23.97
CA ILE A 393 -13.56 34.18 24.93
C ILE A 393 -13.33 34.78 26.33
N GLN A 394 -12.07 34.89 26.77
CA GLN A 394 -11.76 35.50 28.05
C GLN A 394 -12.06 37.00 28.10
N LYS A 395 -11.74 37.77 27.05
CA LYS A 395 -12.09 39.19 26.97
C LYS A 395 -13.60 39.38 27.05
N TYR A 396 -14.37 38.57 26.32
CA TYR A 396 -15.83 38.60 26.38
C TYR A 396 -16.35 38.22 27.76
N ALA A 397 -15.77 37.20 28.40
CA ALA A 397 -16.13 36.82 29.76
C ALA A 397 -15.91 37.97 30.75
N ILE A 398 -14.73 38.62 30.73
CA ILE A 398 -14.41 39.78 31.59
C ILE A 398 -15.38 40.95 31.32
N ALA A 399 -15.58 41.31 30.06
CA ALA A 399 -16.48 42.40 29.69
C ALA A 399 -17.92 42.12 30.12
N LEU A 400 -18.36 40.85 30.04
CA LEU A 400 -19.67 40.42 30.52
C LEU A 400 -19.77 40.58 32.04
N VAL A 401 -18.75 40.13 32.80
CA VAL A 401 -18.70 40.32 34.26
C VAL A 401 -18.81 41.81 34.62
N ASP A 402 -18.06 42.68 33.94
CA ASP A 402 -18.08 44.12 34.18
C ASP A 402 -19.47 44.71 33.89
N LYS A 403 -20.10 44.33 32.78
CA LYS A 403 -21.45 44.78 32.43
C LYS A 403 -22.52 44.27 33.40
N THR A 404 -22.42 43.03 33.86
CA THR A 404 -23.31 42.49 34.89
C THR A 404 -23.15 43.24 36.21
N LYS A 405 -21.92 43.60 36.58
CA LYS A 405 -21.63 44.40 37.78
C LYS A 405 -22.18 45.83 37.68
N GLU A 406 -22.05 46.46 36.51
CA GLU A 406 -22.63 47.78 36.23
C GLU A 406 -24.16 47.75 36.32
N LEU A 407 -24.81 46.78 35.67
CA LEU A 407 -26.26 46.54 35.77
C LEU A 407 -26.71 46.28 37.21
N ALA A 408 -25.96 45.50 37.99
CA ALA A 408 -26.28 45.28 39.40
C ALA A 408 -26.21 46.58 40.22
N LYS A 409 -25.23 47.44 39.94
CA LYS A 409 -25.08 48.75 40.60
C LYS A 409 -26.21 49.71 40.23
N GLU A 410 -26.57 49.78 38.95
CA GLU A 410 -27.73 50.58 38.52
C GLU A 410 -29.04 50.04 39.08
N GLY A 411 -29.23 48.72 39.10
CA GLY A 411 -30.37 48.08 39.73
C GLY A 411 -30.53 48.49 41.21
N ARG A 412 -29.44 48.50 41.98
CA ARG A 412 -29.44 48.97 43.38
C ARG A 412 -29.78 50.47 43.51
N LYS A 413 -29.31 51.31 42.59
CA LYS A 413 -29.65 52.75 42.58
C LYS A 413 -31.14 52.96 42.30
N THR A 414 -31.67 52.27 41.30
CA THR A 414 -33.10 52.32 40.94
C THR A 414 -33.96 51.85 42.11
N ASP A 415 -33.57 50.75 42.76
CA ASP A 415 -34.24 50.26 43.97
C ASP A 415 -34.22 51.31 45.10
N SER A 416 -33.07 51.92 45.36
CA SER A 416 -32.94 52.97 46.39
C SER A 416 -33.80 54.19 46.08
N LEU A 417 -33.87 54.61 44.81
CA LEU A 417 -34.71 55.73 44.38
C LEU A 417 -36.18 55.41 44.59
N LEU A 418 -36.62 54.20 44.24
CA LEU A 418 -38.00 53.75 44.43
C LEU A 418 -38.41 53.80 45.92
N TYR A 419 -37.54 53.38 46.84
CA TYR A 419 -37.78 53.50 48.29
C TYR A 419 -37.79 54.94 48.82
N GLN A 420 -37.24 55.92 48.08
CA GLN A 420 -37.29 57.35 48.43
C GLN A 420 -38.57 58.03 47.91
N MET A 421 -39.15 57.53 46.81
CA MET A 421 -40.34 58.13 46.20
C MET A 421 -41.66 57.63 46.82
N VAL A 422 -41.69 56.39 47.32
CA VAL A 422 -42.91 55.79 47.91
C VAL A 422 -42.58 54.93 49.15
N PRO A 423 -43.55 54.73 50.07
CA PRO A 423 -43.35 53.90 51.26
C PRO A 423 -42.89 52.47 50.93
N ARG A 424 -42.05 51.87 51.77
CA ARG A 424 -41.47 50.53 51.53
C ARG A 424 -42.48 49.44 51.12
N PRO A 425 -43.65 49.30 51.77
CA PRO A 425 -44.63 48.28 51.38
C PRO A 425 -45.19 48.48 49.96
N VAL A 426 -45.26 49.73 49.50
CA VAL A 426 -45.71 50.07 48.14
C VAL A 426 -44.58 49.84 47.14
N ALA A 427 -43.35 50.25 47.47
CA ALA A 427 -42.17 49.99 46.65
C ALA A 427 -41.95 48.48 46.38
N ASP A 428 -42.08 47.63 47.40
CA ASP A 428 -41.90 46.18 47.26
C ASP A 428 -42.95 45.53 46.34
N LYS A 429 -44.21 46.02 46.41
CA LYS A 429 -45.27 45.59 45.48
C LYS A 429 -44.98 46.03 44.05
N LEU A 430 -44.52 47.27 43.85
CA LEU A 430 -44.14 47.80 42.53
C LEU A 430 -42.94 47.06 41.91
N LYS A 431 -41.92 46.70 42.71
CA LYS A 431 -40.78 45.89 42.24
C LYS A 431 -41.19 44.52 41.72
N LEU A 432 -42.19 43.92 42.35
CA LEU A 432 -42.75 42.62 41.93
C LEU A 432 -43.78 42.74 40.79
N LYS A 433 -43.96 43.95 40.22
CA LYS A 433 -44.99 44.26 39.21
C LYS A 433 -46.41 43.84 39.64
N LYS A 434 -46.71 43.96 40.94
CA LYS A 434 -48.06 43.73 41.47
C LYS A 434 -48.84 45.04 41.46
N ASP A 435 -50.15 44.98 41.22
CA ASP A 435 -51.02 46.14 41.36
C ASP A 435 -51.02 46.65 42.81
N VAL A 436 -51.11 47.97 42.95
CA VAL A 436 -51.11 48.67 44.24
C VAL A 436 -52.51 49.21 44.48
N ASP A 437 -53.26 48.55 45.35
CA ASP A 437 -54.59 49.00 45.78
C ASP A 437 -54.51 50.24 46.69
N ALA A 438 -55.56 51.06 46.66
CA ALA A 438 -55.70 52.21 47.56
C ALA A 438 -55.83 51.74 49.02
N GLU A 439 -55.02 52.30 49.92
CA GLU A 439 -55.00 51.94 51.34
C GLU A 439 -55.65 53.02 52.19
N TYR A 440 -56.44 52.61 53.19
CA TYR A 440 -57.04 53.50 54.17
C TYR A 440 -56.23 53.50 55.47
N PHE A 441 -55.80 54.68 55.91
CA PHE A 441 -55.05 54.85 57.16
C PHE A 441 -55.99 55.37 58.27
N LYS A 442 -56.13 54.62 59.37
CA LYS A 442 -57.05 54.92 60.50
C LYS A 442 -56.69 56.22 61.24
N SER A 443 -55.41 56.61 61.24
CA SER A 443 -54.92 57.82 61.88
C SER A 443 -53.70 58.31 61.11
N VAL A 444 -53.74 59.57 60.67
CA VAL A 444 -52.62 60.24 59.98
C VAL A 444 -52.44 61.63 60.58
N THR A 445 -51.20 62.09 60.66
CA THR A 445 -50.88 63.47 61.01
C THR A 445 -50.34 64.13 59.74
N ILE A 446 -51.03 65.15 59.25
CA ILE A 446 -50.65 65.86 58.04
C ILE A 446 -49.99 67.17 58.47
N LEU A 447 -48.74 67.38 58.07
CA LEU A 447 -48.05 68.66 58.21
C LEU A 447 -48.09 69.38 56.87
N LEU A 448 -48.84 70.48 56.81
CA LEU A 448 -48.80 71.41 55.70
C LEU A 448 -47.91 72.59 56.10
N SER A 449 -46.88 72.87 55.31
CA SER A 449 -45.98 74.00 55.51
C SER A 449 -46.00 74.90 54.28
N GLU A 450 -46.26 76.18 54.48
CA GLU A 450 -46.21 77.20 53.43
C GLU A 450 -45.06 78.16 53.68
N ILE A 451 -44.38 78.60 52.62
CA ILE A 451 -43.31 79.60 52.72
C ILE A 451 -43.95 80.98 52.71
N MET A 452 -43.91 81.69 53.83
CA MET A 452 -44.40 83.06 53.89
C MET A 452 -43.57 83.98 53.00
N GLY A 453 -44.24 84.65 52.06
CA GLY A 453 -43.61 85.59 51.13
C GLY A 453 -43.02 84.96 49.87
N PHE A 454 -43.33 83.70 49.55
CA PHE A 454 -42.85 83.03 48.34
C PHE A 454 -43.09 83.85 47.06
N ASN A 455 -44.27 84.49 46.95
CA ASN A 455 -44.56 85.43 45.86
C ASN A 455 -43.52 86.55 45.75
N LYS A 456 -43.13 87.18 46.88
CA LYS A 456 -42.14 88.26 46.88
C LYS A 456 -40.73 87.80 46.52
N ILE A 457 -40.39 86.55 46.83
CA ILE A 457 -39.10 85.93 46.49
C ILE A 457 -39.04 85.64 44.98
N CYS A 458 -40.12 85.11 44.41
CA CYS A 458 -40.21 84.83 42.96
C CYS A 458 -40.28 86.11 42.10
N TYR A 459 -40.82 87.22 42.63
CA TYR A 459 -40.88 88.52 41.92
C TYR A 459 -39.64 89.40 42.10
N LYS A 460 -38.58 88.90 42.75
CA LYS A 460 -37.30 89.61 42.90
C LYS A 460 -36.20 88.95 42.08
N VAL A 461 -36.47 88.79 40.78
CA VAL A 461 -35.51 88.57 39.69
C VAL A 461 -35.99 89.36 38.49
#